data_AF-X1A2Y0-F1
#
_entry.id   AF-X1A2Y0-F1
#
_cell.length_a   1.000
_cell.length_b   1.000
_cell.length_c   1.000
_cell.angle_alpha   90.00
_cell.angle_beta   90.00
_cell.angle_gamma   90.00
#
_symmetry.space_group_name_H-M   'P 1'
#
loop_
_entity.id
_entity.type
_entity.pdbx_description
1 polymer ?
#
loop_
_entity_poly.entity_id
_entity_poly.type
_entity_poly.pdbx_seq_one_letter_code
_entity_poly.pdbx_strand_id
1 'polypeptide(L)'
;SVSAWRVNIAQFDEKEEMYQISFHDKWMFHYATEIKKRVQTGLNKFRESYDPEQILFLQYETFFNDFECLFSQLEKFFMLKIGQETRNQIEKELSIASIKRKSKEYKDFTEYDKMTRFHGHHIFTGEPGSWRKLIIEEDHNSITEFFYCELEAWGYIEG
;
A
#
# COMPACT_ATOMS: atom_id res chain seq x y z
N SER A 1 8.05 -6.62 -3.36
CA SER A 1 6.77 -6.01 -2.95
C SER A 1 5.78 -7.11 -2.63
N VAL A 2 4.73 -6.84 -1.85
CA VAL A 2 3.63 -7.80 -1.59
C VAL A 2 3.00 -8.28 -2.91
N SER A 3 2.95 -7.41 -3.94
CA SER A 3 2.52 -7.81 -5.29
C SER A 3 3.45 -8.84 -5.95
N ALA A 4 4.76 -8.71 -5.82
CA ALA A 4 5.69 -9.71 -6.34
C ALA A 4 5.62 -11.04 -5.56
N TRP A 5 5.42 -10.99 -4.24
CA TRP A 5 5.17 -12.21 -3.46
C TRP A 5 3.86 -12.87 -3.90
N ARG A 6 2.77 -12.10 -4.04
CA ARG A 6 1.49 -12.58 -4.54
C ARG A 6 1.61 -13.29 -5.89
N VAL A 7 2.32 -12.68 -6.84
CA VAL A 7 2.40 -13.20 -8.21
C VAL A 7 3.32 -14.43 -8.32
N ASN A 8 4.38 -14.49 -7.51
CA ASN A 8 5.40 -15.54 -7.66
C ASN A 8 5.31 -16.66 -6.62
N ILE A 9 4.63 -16.44 -5.50
CA ILE A 9 4.69 -17.33 -4.32
C ILE A 9 3.28 -17.67 -3.82
N ALA A 10 2.35 -16.72 -3.81
CA ALA A 10 0.99 -17.03 -3.38
C ALA A 10 0.28 -17.94 -4.38
N GLN A 11 -0.30 -19.01 -3.86
CA GLN A 11 -1.14 -19.90 -4.63
C GLN A 11 -2.57 -19.33 -4.67
N PHE A 12 -3.28 -19.55 -5.76
CA PHE A 12 -4.68 -19.18 -5.92
C PHE A 12 -5.55 -20.44 -5.97
N ASP A 13 -6.75 -20.38 -5.41
CA ASP A 13 -7.75 -21.45 -5.52
C ASP A 13 -8.43 -21.44 -6.90
N GLU A 14 -9.33 -22.39 -7.13
CA GLU A 14 -10.08 -22.52 -8.39
C GLU A 14 -11.00 -21.31 -8.69
N LYS A 15 -11.22 -20.42 -7.72
CA LYS A 15 -12.03 -19.20 -7.83
C LYS A 15 -11.17 -17.94 -7.96
N GLU A 16 -9.86 -18.10 -8.15
CA GLU A 16 -8.87 -17.00 -8.16
C GLU A 16 -8.76 -16.24 -6.82
N GLU A 17 -9.24 -16.85 -5.72
CA GLU A 17 -9.02 -16.34 -4.37
C GLU A 17 -7.67 -16.83 -3.85
N MET A 18 -7.00 -16.01 -3.04
CA MET A 18 -5.67 -16.36 -2.55
C MET A 18 -5.77 -17.33 -1.37
N TYR A 19 -4.94 -18.38 -1.34
CA TYR A 19 -4.84 -19.19 -0.13
C TYR A 19 -4.33 -18.33 1.02
N GLN A 20 -5.09 -18.34 2.12
CA GLN A 20 -4.65 -17.73 3.36
C GLN A 20 -3.46 -18.49 3.93
N ILE A 21 -2.53 -17.76 4.52
CA ILE A 21 -1.32 -18.29 5.14
C ILE A 21 -1.27 -17.95 6.62
N SER A 22 -0.78 -18.88 7.43
CA SER A 22 -0.55 -18.61 8.84
C SER A 22 0.61 -17.63 9.02
N PHE A 23 0.47 -16.68 9.94
CA PHE A 23 1.55 -15.82 10.39
C PHE A 23 2.69 -16.62 11.03
N HIS A 24 2.39 -17.78 11.61
CA HIS A 24 3.38 -18.70 12.17
C HIS A 24 4.11 -19.52 11.10
N ASP A 25 3.71 -19.44 9.83
CA ASP A 25 4.51 -19.98 8.73
C ASP A 25 5.88 -19.26 8.70
N LYS A 26 6.94 -20.05 8.56
CA LYS A 26 8.32 -19.58 8.63
C LYS A 26 8.60 -18.46 7.61
N TRP A 27 8.04 -18.55 6.41
CA TRP A 27 8.25 -17.54 5.38
C TRP A 27 7.51 -16.25 5.71
N MET A 28 6.26 -16.35 6.18
CA MET A 28 5.48 -15.17 6.55
C MET A 28 6.06 -14.43 7.73
N PHE A 29 6.47 -15.16 8.77
CA PHE A 29 7.11 -14.56 9.93
C PHE A 29 8.44 -13.86 9.55
N HIS A 30 9.23 -14.48 8.67
CA HIS A 30 10.44 -13.87 8.14
C HIS A 30 10.15 -12.58 7.37
N TYR A 31 9.17 -12.59 6.46
CA TYR A 31 8.76 -11.38 5.71
C TYR A 31 8.25 -10.27 6.63
N ALA A 32 7.42 -10.60 7.62
CA ALA A 32 6.93 -9.64 8.59
C ALA A 32 8.07 -9.01 9.40
N THR A 33 9.05 -9.82 9.82
CA THR A 33 10.25 -9.34 10.51
C THR A 33 11.06 -8.37 9.63
N GLU A 34 11.24 -8.67 8.35
CA GLU A 34 11.93 -7.78 7.41
C GLU A 34 11.17 -6.47 7.17
N ILE A 35 9.83 -6.51 7.12
CA ILE A 35 8.99 -5.31 7.04
C ILE A 35 9.16 -4.47 8.30
N LYS A 36 9.03 -5.08 9.49
CA LYS A 36 9.20 -4.40 10.78
C LYS A 36 10.57 -3.72 10.86
N LYS A 37 11.63 -4.43 10.47
CA LYS A 37 12.99 -3.87 10.39
C LYS A 37 13.06 -2.67 9.44
N ARG A 38 12.46 -2.72 8.25
CA ARG A 38 12.44 -1.59 7.30
C ARG A 38 11.71 -0.37 7.86
N VAL A 39 10.59 -0.58 8.57
CA VAL A 39 9.89 0.51 9.24
C VAL A 39 10.79 1.13 10.30
N GLN A 40 11.35 0.31 11.20
CA GLN A 40 12.18 0.79 12.31
C GLN A 40 13.48 1.46 11.86
N THR A 41 14.22 0.85 10.92
CA THR A 41 15.54 1.33 10.54
C THR A 41 15.53 2.28 9.34
N GLY A 42 14.47 2.24 8.54
CA GLY A 42 14.31 3.09 7.37
C GLY A 42 13.35 4.23 7.65
N LEU A 43 12.05 3.90 7.78
CA LEU A 43 10.99 4.90 7.82
C LEU A 43 11.00 5.75 9.09
N ASN A 44 11.18 5.14 10.27
CA ASN A 44 11.24 5.88 11.54
C ASN A 44 12.47 6.79 11.58
N LYS A 45 13.64 6.27 11.19
CA LYS A 45 14.86 7.08 11.09
C LYS A 45 14.71 8.24 10.10
N PHE A 46 14.07 7.99 8.96
CA PHE A 46 13.77 9.03 8.00
C PHE A 46 12.88 10.12 8.62
N ARG A 47 11.81 9.74 9.32
CA ARG A 47 10.95 10.70 10.04
C ARG A 47 11.71 11.50 11.10
N GLU A 48 12.64 10.88 11.82
CA GLU A 48 13.45 11.53 12.85
C GLU A 48 14.55 12.46 12.29
N SER A 49 14.99 12.22 11.06
CA SER A 49 16.16 12.92 10.47
C SER A 49 15.80 14.21 9.75
N TYR A 50 14.51 14.50 9.56
CA TYR A 50 14.05 15.63 8.76
C TYR A 50 13.06 16.49 9.54
N ASP A 51 13.00 17.77 9.16
CA ASP A 51 12.03 18.71 9.69
C ASP A 51 10.60 18.27 9.29
N PRO A 52 9.67 18.11 10.24
CA PRO A 52 8.28 17.81 9.95
C PRO A 52 7.61 18.80 8.99
N GLU A 53 8.06 20.05 8.92
CA GLU A 53 7.54 21.04 7.96
C GLU A 53 8.00 20.78 6.52
N GLN A 54 9.06 19.98 6.32
CA GLN A 54 9.62 19.66 5.02
C GLN A 54 9.12 18.32 4.46
N ILE A 55 8.34 17.56 5.23
CA ILE A 55 7.84 16.25 4.82
C ILE A 55 6.35 16.12 5.09
N LEU A 56 5.59 15.85 4.03
CA LEU A 56 4.19 15.46 4.13
C LEU A 56 4.08 13.93 4.24
N PHE A 57 3.80 13.43 5.44
CA PHE A 57 3.41 12.04 5.64
C PHE A 57 1.90 11.88 5.42
N LEU A 58 1.52 10.93 4.56
CA LEU A 58 0.12 10.61 4.28
C LEU A 58 -0.15 9.14 4.58
N GLN A 59 -1.26 8.87 5.26
CA GLN A 59 -1.76 7.52 5.46
C GLN A 59 -2.62 7.11 4.27
N TYR A 60 -2.32 5.98 3.65
CA TYR A 60 -3.00 5.52 2.44
C TYR A 60 -4.52 5.45 2.61
N GLU A 61 -4.95 4.99 3.79
CA GLU A 61 -6.31 4.76 4.19
C GLU A 61 -7.14 6.05 4.22
N THR A 62 -6.53 7.21 4.48
CA THR A 62 -7.25 8.48 4.58
C THR A 62 -7.59 9.10 3.23
N PHE A 63 -6.95 8.64 2.15
CA PHE A 63 -7.20 9.14 0.79
C PHE A 63 -7.52 8.03 -0.22
N PHE A 64 -7.78 6.81 0.25
CA PHE A 64 -8.22 5.72 -0.60
C PHE A 64 -9.54 6.08 -1.30
N ASN A 65 -9.49 6.23 -2.63
CA ASN A 65 -10.59 6.72 -3.47
C ASN A 65 -11.13 8.12 -3.10
N ASP A 66 -10.35 8.91 -2.35
CA ASP A 66 -10.67 10.31 -2.03
C ASP A 66 -9.54 11.22 -2.50
N PHE A 67 -9.62 11.61 -3.77
CA PHE A 67 -8.67 12.54 -4.38
C PHE A 67 -8.79 13.95 -3.80
N GLU A 68 -9.95 14.34 -3.28
CA GLU A 68 -10.15 15.67 -2.70
C GLU A 68 -9.35 15.81 -1.39
N CYS A 69 -9.39 14.77 -0.55
CA CYS A 69 -8.53 14.68 0.63
C CYS A 69 -7.06 14.80 0.24
N LEU A 70 -6.60 14.03 -0.76
CA LEU A 70 -5.21 14.07 -1.23
C LEU A 70 -4.82 15.46 -1.76
N PHE A 71 -5.62 16.06 -2.65
CA PHE A 71 -5.34 17.38 -3.20
C PHE A 71 -5.31 18.45 -2.11
N SER A 72 -6.23 18.40 -1.15
CA SER A 72 -6.26 19.34 -0.02
C SER A 72 -4.97 19.29 0.81
N GLN A 73 -4.44 18.09 1.07
CA GLN A 73 -3.17 17.93 1.79
C GLN A 73 -1.99 18.46 0.98
N LEU A 74 -1.93 18.15 -0.33
CA LEU A 74 -0.86 18.61 -1.22
C LEU A 74 -0.88 20.14 -1.40
N GLU A 75 -2.04 20.75 -1.61
CA GLU A 75 -2.20 22.20 -1.72
C GLU A 75 -1.74 22.92 -0.46
N LYS A 76 -2.13 22.41 0.71
CA LYS A 76 -1.72 22.96 2.00
C LYS A 76 -0.21 22.89 2.17
N PHE A 77 0.38 21.75 1.85
CA PHE A 77 1.82 21.52 2.03
C PHE A 77 2.69 22.33 1.06
N PHE A 78 2.34 22.35 -0.22
CA PHE A 78 3.10 23.10 -1.24
C PHE A 78 2.67 24.57 -1.36
N MET A 79 1.71 25.02 -0.55
CA MET A 79 1.15 26.38 -0.59
C MET A 79 0.71 26.80 -2.00
N LEU A 80 0.07 25.89 -2.73
CA LEU A 80 -0.40 26.11 -4.10
C LEU A 80 -1.89 25.76 -4.24
N LYS A 81 -2.46 26.11 -5.40
CA LYS A 81 -3.79 25.68 -5.81
C LYS A 81 -3.72 24.86 -7.08
N ILE A 82 -4.35 23.69 -7.06
CA ILE A 82 -4.49 22.79 -8.20
C ILE A 82 -5.84 23.13 -8.85
N GLY A 83 -5.79 23.66 -10.07
CA GLY A 83 -6.99 24.01 -10.82
C GLY A 83 -7.90 22.80 -11.07
N GLN A 84 -9.21 23.05 -11.15
CA GLN A 84 -10.20 21.98 -11.29
C GLN A 84 -9.97 21.10 -12.54
N GLU A 85 -9.55 21.70 -13.66
CA GLU A 85 -9.22 20.95 -14.88
C GLU A 85 -8.07 19.96 -14.64
N THR A 86 -7.01 20.41 -13.97
CA THR A 86 -5.87 19.56 -13.59
C THR A 86 -6.28 18.45 -12.62
N ARG A 87 -7.12 18.76 -11.61
CA ARG A 87 -7.66 17.74 -10.68
C ARG A 87 -8.42 16.64 -11.43
N ASN A 88 -9.34 17.05 -12.30
CA ASN A 88 -10.14 16.13 -13.11
C ASN A 88 -9.26 15.25 -14.02
N GLN A 89 -8.22 15.84 -14.62
CA GLN A 89 -7.28 15.09 -15.45
C GLN A 89 -6.52 14.05 -14.62
N ILE A 90 -5.95 14.45 -13.48
CA ILE A 90 -5.20 13.57 -12.57
C ILE A 90 -6.08 12.40 -12.12
N GLU A 91 -7.29 12.67 -11.64
CA GLU A 91 -8.20 11.63 -11.16
C GLU A 91 -8.58 10.65 -12.29
N LYS A 92 -8.92 11.18 -13.47
CA LYS A 92 -9.23 10.37 -14.65
C LYS A 92 -8.05 9.46 -15.05
N GLU A 93 -6.83 9.96 -14.96
CA GLU A 93 -5.64 9.24 -15.42
C GLU A 93 -5.04 8.29 -14.37
N LEU A 94 -5.14 8.62 -13.08
CA LEU A 94 -4.43 7.96 -11.98
C LEU A 94 -5.33 7.29 -10.95
N SER A 95 -6.66 7.35 -11.09
CA SER A 95 -7.55 6.55 -10.25
C SER A 95 -7.23 5.06 -10.35
N ILE A 96 -7.48 4.32 -9.25
CA ILE A 96 -7.26 2.87 -9.17
C ILE A 96 -7.95 2.14 -10.34
N ALA A 97 -9.18 2.54 -10.68
CA ALA A 97 -9.92 1.97 -11.80
C ALA A 97 -9.22 2.22 -13.16
N SER A 98 -8.68 3.44 -13.35
CA SER A 98 -7.94 3.80 -14.56
C SER A 98 -6.64 3.01 -14.68
N ILE A 99 -5.87 2.91 -13.59
CA ILE A 99 -4.63 2.12 -13.58
C ILE A 99 -4.91 0.63 -13.76
N LYS A 100 -5.91 0.07 -13.09
CA LYS A 100 -6.33 -1.33 -13.32
C LYS A 100 -6.68 -1.58 -14.78
N ARG A 101 -7.38 -0.65 -15.45
CA ARG A 101 -7.70 -0.77 -16.88
C ARG A 101 -6.44 -0.75 -17.76
N LYS A 102 -5.52 0.20 -17.52
CA LYS A 102 -4.24 0.29 -18.25
C LYS A 102 -3.38 -0.96 -18.04
N SER A 103 -3.30 -1.44 -16.80
CA SER A 103 -2.51 -2.62 -16.44
C SER A 103 -3.04 -3.94 -17.00
N LYS A 104 -4.31 -4.02 -17.44
CA LYS A 104 -4.86 -5.22 -18.10
C LYS A 104 -4.24 -5.50 -19.47
N GLU A 105 -3.60 -4.50 -20.07
CA GLU A 105 -2.92 -4.64 -21.37
C GLU A 105 -1.61 -5.43 -21.25
N TYR A 106 -1.10 -5.61 -20.03
CA TYR A 106 0.11 -6.37 -19.74
C TYR A 106 -0.24 -7.76 -19.22
N LYS A 107 0.43 -8.78 -19.77
CA LYS A 107 0.11 -10.19 -19.51
C LYS A 107 0.27 -10.60 -18.05
N ASP A 108 1.34 -10.14 -17.42
CA ASP A 108 1.70 -10.50 -16.05
C ASP A 108 2.58 -9.41 -15.41
N PHE A 109 3.04 -9.64 -14.18
CA PHE A 109 3.85 -8.68 -13.44
C PHE A 109 5.24 -8.43 -14.05
N THR A 110 5.72 -9.28 -14.98
CA THR A 110 7.01 -9.08 -15.66
C THR A 110 6.90 -8.07 -16.80
N GLU A 111 5.69 -7.90 -17.35
CA GLU A 111 5.37 -6.89 -18.35
C GLU A 111 4.95 -5.58 -17.67
N TYR A 112 5.47 -4.45 -18.16
CA TYR A 112 5.19 -3.14 -17.59
C TYR A 112 5.35 -2.01 -18.61
N ASP A 113 4.65 -0.91 -18.36
CA ASP A 113 4.85 0.35 -19.05
C ASP A 113 6.22 0.94 -18.69
N LYS A 114 7.13 1.11 -19.65
CA LYS A 114 8.47 1.65 -19.38
C LYS A 114 8.47 3.10 -18.87
N MET A 115 7.47 3.89 -19.23
CA MET A 115 7.31 5.28 -18.84
C MET A 115 6.74 5.38 -17.43
N THR A 116 5.59 4.76 -17.19
CA THR A 116 4.87 4.88 -15.90
C THR A 116 5.33 3.85 -14.86
N ARG A 117 6.05 2.82 -15.28
CA ARG A 117 6.46 1.65 -14.47
C ARG A 117 5.28 0.86 -13.90
N PHE A 118 4.09 1.01 -14.45
CA PHE A 118 2.95 0.19 -14.07
C PHE A 118 3.07 -1.22 -14.65
N HIS A 119 3.12 -2.21 -13.77
CA HIS A 119 3.18 -3.63 -14.14
C HIS A 119 1.79 -4.20 -14.44
N GLY A 120 1.73 -5.30 -15.18
CA GLY A 120 0.54 -6.14 -15.27
C GLY A 120 0.16 -6.70 -13.90
N HIS A 121 -1.14 -6.77 -13.62
CA HIS A 121 -1.67 -7.24 -12.33
C HIS A 121 -1.06 -6.56 -11.09
N HIS A 122 -0.54 -5.33 -11.21
CA HIS A 122 0.15 -4.65 -10.11
C HIS A 122 -0.77 -4.39 -8.91
N ILE A 123 -1.99 -3.91 -9.21
CA ILE A 123 -3.05 -3.64 -8.24
C ILE A 123 -3.94 -4.87 -8.13
N PHE A 124 -4.02 -5.47 -6.93
CA PHE A 124 -4.97 -6.55 -6.61
C PHE A 124 -6.34 -5.97 -6.28
N THR A 125 -6.70 -5.86 -5.00
CA THR A 125 -7.87 -5.10 -4.58
C THR A 125 -7.52 -3.61 -4.53
N GLY A 126 -6.40 -3.26 -3.89
CA GLY A 126 -6.03 -1.89 -3.52
C GLY A 126 -6.75 -1.42 -2.25
N GLU A 127 -7.67 -2.22 -1.71
CA GLU A 127 -8.51 -1.83 -0.58
C GLU A 127 -7.72 -1.85 0.73
N PRO A 128 -7.91 -0.83 1.60
CA PRO A 128 -7.51 -0.86 2.99
C PRO A 128 -7.94 -2.16 3.68
N GLY A 129 -7.09 -2.69 4.55
CA GLY A 129 -7.39 -3.92 5.31
C GLY A 129 -7.35 -5.22 4.51
N SER A 130 -7.02 -5.19 3.21
CA SER A 130 -6.93 -6.40 2.37
C SER A 130 -5.92 -7.44 2.86
N TRP A 131 -5.00 -7.08 3.75
CA TRP A 131 -4.09 -8.02 4.42
C TRP A 131 -4.84 -9.12 5.19
N ARG A 132 -6.06 -8.84 5.69
CA ARG A 132 -6.92 -9.82 6.38
C ARG A 132 -7.38 -10.96 5.47
N LYS A 133 -7.36 -10.75 4.16
CA LYS A 133 -7.65 -11.78 3.15
C LYS A 133 -6.42 -12.67 2.88
N LEU A 134 -5.22 -12.24 3.29
CA LEU A 134 -3.96 -12.95 3.07
C LEU A 134 -3.60 -13.84 4.26
N ILE A 135 -3.97 -13.42 5.46
CA ILE A 135 -3.62 -14.11 6.71
C ILE A 135 -4.86 -14.83 7.25
N ILE A 136 -4.69 -16.05 7.77
CA ILE A 136 -5.78 -16.77 8.44
C ILE A 136 -6.33 -15.95 9.60
N GLU A 137 -7.63 -16.05 9.84
CA GLU A 137 -8.32 -15.20 10.82
C GLU A 137 -7.76 -15.35 12.24
N GLU A 138 -7.37 -16.57 12.61
CA GLU A 138 -6.81 -16.91 13.92
C GLU A 138 -5.53 -16.11 14.24
N ASP A 139 -4.80 -15.70 13.21
CA ASP A 139 -3.51 -15.01 13.34
C ASP A 139 -3.64 -13.47 13.24
N HIS A 140 -4.84 -12.92 13.03
CA HIS A 140 -5.02 -11.47 12.89
C HIS A 140 -4.61 -10.70 14.14
N ASN A 141 -4.88 -11.24 15.33
CA ASN A 141 -4.44 -10.62 16.58
C ASN A 141 -2.93 -10.74 16.74
N SER A 142 -2.35 -11.91 16.42
CA SER A 142 -0.91 -12.16 16.51
C SER A 142 -0.09 -11.20 15.65
N ILE A 143 -0.54 -10.92 14.41
CA ILE A 143 0.14 -9.98 13.53
C ILE A 143 -0.04 -8.52 13.98
N THR A 144 -1.23 -8.14 14.47
CA THR A 144 -1.45 -6.80 15.03
C THR A 144 -0.58 -6.55 16.25
N GLU A 145 -0.54 -7.49 17.19
CA GLU A 145 0.33 -7.45 18.37
C GLU A 145 1.81 -7.37 17.95
N PHE A 146 2.21 -8.17 16.96
CA PHE A 146 3.59 -8.15 16.45
C PHE A 146 3.99 -6.77 15.90
N PHE A 147 3.07 -6.00 15.31
CA PHE A 147 3.32 -4.66 14.78
C PHE A 147 2.84 -3.52 15.69
N TYR A 148 2.44 -3.80 16.94
CA TYR A 148 1.77 -2.82 17.81
C TYR A 148 2.51 -1.48 17.89
N CYS A 149 3.80 -1.50 18.27
CA CYS A 149 4.61 -0.29 18.40
C CYS A 149 4.68 0.52 17.10
N GLU A 150 4.77 -0.15 15.95
CA GLU A 150 4.80 0.52 14.66
C GLU A 150 3.43 1.09 14.29
N LEU A 151 2.35 0.35 14.50
CA LEU A 151 1.00 0.82 14.23
C LEU A 151 0.65 2.04 15.09
N GLU A 152 0.97 1.98 16.38
CA GLU A 152 0.78 3.10 17.30
C GLU A 152 1.62 4.31 16.88
N ALA A 153 2.92 4.12 16.62
CA ALA A 153 3.83 5.20 16.24
C ALA A 153 3.43 5.90 14.93
N TRP A 154 2.68 5.23 14.05
CA TRP A 154 2.20 5.77 12.78
C TRP A 154 0.71 6.14 12.79
N GLY A 155 0.05 6.07 13.95
CA GLY A 155 -1.34 6.51 14.14
C GLY A 155 -2.39 5.60 13.49
N TYR A 156 -2.08 4.30 13.38
CA TYR A 156 -3.01 3.28 12.89
C TYR A 156 -3.88 2.67 13.99
N ILE A 157 -3.42 2.77 15.24
CA ILE A 157 -4.14 2.36 16.44
C ILE A 157 -3.92 3.43 17.52
N GLU A 158 -4.87 3.57 18.43
CA GLU A 158 -4.74 4.42 19.62
C GLU A 158 -3.97 3.65 20.70
N GLY A 159 -3.05 4.34 21.39
CA GLY A 159 -2.25 3.83 22.49
C GLY A 159 -2.86 4.07 23.87
#